data_AF-A0A971G0Q7-F1
#
_entry.id   AF-A0A971G0Q7-F1
#
_cell.length_a   1.000
_cell.length_b   1.000
_cell.length_c   1.000
_cell.angle_alpha   90.00
_cell.angle_beta   90.00
_cell.angle_gamma   90.00
#
_symmetry.space_group_name_H-M   'P 1'
#
loop_
_entity.id
_entity.type
_entity.pdbx_description
1 polymer ?
#
loop_
_entity_poly.entity_id
_entity_poly.type
_entity_poly.pdbx_seq_one_letter_code
_entity_poly.pdbx_strand_id
1 'polypeptide(L)'
;MVAEATVEEERRLATVEGADFPLVVLDAYLKAARLMELLAPGCDISWWALAGIGRIESRHGTYGGAEVRADGSLTEPIIGIPLTGAMGTAHIRDSDGGRIDGDPVYDRATGPMQFIPQTWARWGLDADGDGEANSQNLYDAAAAAAAYLCASGSMRDDAGLERGYFSYNHSGFYVFAVLTAAHDYRDSVSIPPPS
;
A
#
# COMPACT_ATOMS: atom_id res chain seq x y z
N MET A 1 -21.38 -23.36 8.26
CA MET A 1 -20.79 -22.11 8.78
C MET A 1 -19.29 -22.23 8.98
N VAL A 2 -18.74 -23.10 9.85
CA VAL A 2 -17.27 -23.17 10.06
C VAL A 2 -16.49 -23.58 8.79
N ALA A 3 -16.91 -24.65 8.10
CA ALA A 3 -16.23 -25.13 6.89
C ALA A 3 -16.33 -24.18 5.68
N GLU A 4 -17.29 -23.27 5.68
CA GLU A 4 -17.51 -22.30 4.61
C GLU A 4 -16.64 -21.05 4.82
N ALA A 5 -16.51 -20.61 6.08
CA ALA A 5 -15.59 -19.55 6.48
C ALA A 5 -14.12 -19.94 6.19
N THR A 6 -13.73 -21.19 6.43
CA THR A 6 -12.36 -21.66 6.13
C THR A 6 -12.07 -21.70 4.63
N VAL A 7 -13.05 -22.09 3.80
CA VAL A 7 -12.87 -22.10 2.34
C VAL A 7 -12.73 -20.68 1.78
N GLU A 8 -13.49 -19.73 2.32
CA GLU A 8 -13.38 -18.31 1.92
C GLU A 8 -12.02 -17.73 2.33
N GLU A 9 -11.55 -18.04 3.54
CA GLU A 9 -10.22 -17.64 4.01
C GLU A 9 -9.10 -18.24 3.13
N GLU A 10 -9.16 -19.54 2.83
CA GLU A 10 -8.22 -20.20 1.93
C GLU A 10 -8.22 -19.58 0.52
N ARG A 11 -9.40 -19.20 0.00
CA ARG A 11 -9.51 -18.50 -1.30
C ARG A 11 -8.83 -17.13 -1.27
N ARG A 12 -9.01 -16.37 -0.19
CA ARG A 12 -8.40 -15.04 -0.03
C ARG A 12 -6.87 -15.13 0.08
N LEU A 13 -6.37 -16.21 0.66
CA LEU A 13 -4.94 -16.45 0.81
C LEU A 13 -4.30 -17.17 -0.39
N ALA A 14 -5.09 -17.62 -1.37
CA ALA A 14 -4.56 -18.20 -2.59
C ALA A 14 -3.78 -17.16 -3.40
N THR A 15 -2.59 -17.54 -3.87
CA THR A 15 -1.75 -16.70 -4.73
C THR A 15 -2.46 -16.39 -6.05
N VAL A 16 -2.42 -15.13 -6.47
CA VAL A 16 -2.95 -14.70 -7.76
C VAL A 16 -2.01 -15.14 -8.88
N GLU A 17 -2.56 -15.77 -9.92
CA GLU A 17 -1.79 -16.15 -11.09
C GLU A 17 -1.16 -14.91 -11.76
N GLY A 18 0.14 -14.96 -12.02
CA GLY A 18 0.90 -13.83 -12.58
C GLY A 18 1.38 -12.82 -11.54
N ALA A 19 1.09 -13.01 -10.25
CA ALA A 19 1.60 -12.16 -9.17
C ALA A 19 2.29 -12.97 -8.07
N ASP A 20 3.04 -12.27 -7.22
CA ASP A 20 3.76 -12.82 -6.07
C ASP A 20 3.04 -12.53 -4.74
N PHE A 21 1.71 -12.34 -4.79
CA PHE A 21 0.87 -12.03 -3.64
C PHE A 21 -0.49 -12.75 -3.67
N PRO A 22 -1.15 -12.92 -2.51
CA PRO A 22 -2.46 -13.55 -2.40
C PRO A 22 -3.62 -12.68 -2.90
N LEU A 23 -4.79 -13.29 -3.12
CA LEU A 23 -5.99 -12.62 -3.61
C LEU A 23 -6.45 -11.45 -2.70
N VAL A 24 -6.26 -11.56 -1.38
CA VAL A 24 -6.54 -10.47 -0.43
C VAL A 24 -5.74 -9.19 -0.75
N VAL A 25 -4.51 -9.33 -1.25
CA VAL A 25 -3.68 -8.20 -1.66
C VAL A 25 -4.23 -7.55 -2.93
N LEU A 26 -4.61 -8.35 -3.92
CA LEU A 26 -5.23 -7.84 -5.13
C LEU A 26 -6.55 -7.12 -4.83
N ASP A 27 -7.38 -7.70 -3.97
CA ASP A 27 -8.66 -7.13 -3.55
C ASP A 27 -8.47 -5.77 -2.87
N ALA A 28 -7.45 -5.64 -2.00
CA ALA A 28 -7.11 -4.36 -1.38
C ALA A 28 -6.76 -3.28 -2.41
N TYR A 29 -5.89 -3.58 -3.38
CA TYR A 29 -5.53 -2.61 -4.42
C TYR A 29 -6.70 -2.27 -5.36
N LEU A 30 -7.52 -3.25 -5.72
CA LEU A 30 -8.72 -3.03 -6.54
C LEU A 30 -9.73 -2.14 -5.82
N LYS A 31 -10.01 -2.41 -4.54
CA LYS A 31 -10.92 -1.60 -3.74
C LYS A 31 -10.40 -0.19 -3.54
N ALA A 32 -9.11 -0.02 -3.27
CA ALA A 32 -8.49 1.29 -3.15
C ALA A 32 -8.62 2.11 -4.45
N ALA A 33 -8.36 1.51 -5.62
CA ALA A 33 -8.53 2.16 -6.91
C ALA A 33 -10.01 2.54 -7.18
N ARG A 34 -10.95 1.62 -6.93
CA ARG A 34 -12.39 1.87 -7.07
C ARG A 34 -12.90 2.96 -6.13
N LEU A 35 -12.38 3.02 -4.90
CA LEU A 35 -12.72 4.08 -3.97
C LEU A 35 -12.35 5.46 -4.52
N MET A 36 -11.26 5.58 -5.27
CA MET A 36 -10.85 6.85 -5.88
C MET A 36 -11.74 7.27 -7.05
N GLU A 37 -12.49 6.36 -7.68
CA GLU A 37 -13.53 6.75 -8.65
C GLU A 37 -14.61 7.62 -7.99
N LEU A 38 -14.86 7.42 -6.69
CA LEU A 38 -15.80 8.21 -5.90
C LEU A 38 -15.17 9.44 -5.26
N LEU A 39 -13.99 9.28 -4.64
CA LEU A 39 -13.37 10.32 -3.81
C LEU A 39 -12.50 11.31 -4.61
N ALA A 40 -11.95 10.89 -5.74
CA ALA A 40 -11.09 11.72 -6.58
C ALA A 40 -11.39 11.51 -8.08
N PRO A 41 -12.58 11.92 -8.57
CA PRO A 41 -12.93 11.80 -9.98
C PRO A 41 -11.89 12.44 -10.89
N GLY A 42 -11.43 11.71 -11.92
CA GLY A 42 -10.37 12.16 -12.82
C GLY A 42 -8.94 11.83 -12.36
N CYS A 43 -8.78 11.22 -11.19
CA CYS A 43 -7.50 10.61 -10.82
C CYS A 43 -7.16 9.42 -11.73
N ASP A 44 -8.14 8.55 -12.02
CA ASP A 44 -7.98 7.37 -12.88
C ASP A 44 -6.83 6.42 -12.45
N ILE A 45 -6.54 6.34 -11.14
CA ILE A 45 -5.53 5.42 -10.63
C ILE A 45 -5.97 3.96 -10.83
N SER A 46 -5.04 3.13 -11.30
CA SER A 46 -5.27 1.70 -11.47
C SER A 46 -4.66 0.89 -10.32
N TRP A 47 -5.22 -0.28 -10.03
CA TRP A 47 -4.73 -1.18 -8.96
C TRP A 47 -3.23 -1.51 -9.09
N TRP A 48 -2.75 -1.68 -10.32
CA TRP A 48 -1.36 -2.06 -10.59
C TRP A 48 -0.37 -0.94 -10.23
N ALA A 49 -0.82 0.32 -10.19
CA ALA A 49 0.00 1.43 -9.70
C ALA A 49 0.29 1.29 -8.19
N LEU A 50 -0.72 0.87 -7.42
CA LEU A 50 -0.58 0.60 -5.99
C LEU A 50 0.25 -0.66 -5.75
N ALA A 51 0.08 -1.70 -6.58
CA ALA A 51 0.88 -2.91 -6.51
C ALA A 51 2.38 -2.62 -6.71
N GLY A 52 2.74 -1.73 -7.65
CA GLY A 52 4.12 -1.30 -7.82
C GLY A 52 4.74 -0.75 -6.54
N ILE A 53 4.02 0.12 -5.81
CA ILE A 53 4.49 0.66 -4.52
C ILE A 53 4.61 -0.46 -3.50
N GLY A 54 3.55 -1.25 -3.30
CA GLY A 54 3.56 -2.33 -2.31
C GLY A 54 4.70 -3.34 -2.52
N ARG A 55 5.06 -3.62 -3.78
CA ARG A 55 6.19 -4.48 -4.11
C ARG A 55 7.51 -3.91 -3.62
N ILE A 56 7.76 -2.63 -3.90
CA ILE A 56 9.02 -1.95 -3.58
C ILE A 56 9.12 -1.65 -2.07
N GLU A 57 8.03 -1.26 -1.44
CA GLU A 57 8.01 -0.87 -0.03
C GLU A 57 8.14 -2.06 0.92
N SER A 58 7.41 -3.15 0.65
CA SER A 58 7.27 -4.23 1.65
C SER A 58 7.09 -5.63 1.06
N ARG A 59 7.26 -5.81 -0.26
CA ARG A 59 6.87 -7.05 -0.94
C ARG A 59 5.42 -7.43 -0.62
N HIS A 60 4.51 -6.46 -0.72
CA HIS A 60 3.08 -6.62 -0.45
C HIS A 60 2.75 -7.09 0.97
N GLY A 61 3.45 -6.56 1.97
CA GLY A 61 3.24 -6.93 3.36
C GLY A 61 3.97 -8.18 3.82
N THR A 62 4.98 -8.65 3.06
CA THR A 62 5.75 -9.86 3.42
C THR A 62 7.20 -9.59 3.84
N TYR A 63 7.58 -8.32 3.93
CA TYR A 63 8.91 -7.92 4.40
C TYR A 63 9.14 -8.35 5.86
N GLY A 64 10.37 -8.73 6.19
CA GLY A 64 10.74 -9.10 7.55
C GLY A 64 10.16 -10.44 8.04
N GLY A 65 9.55 -11.24 7.17
CA GLY A 65 8.89 -12.49 7.53
C GLY A 65 7.43 -12.33 7.95
N ALA A 66 6.86 -11.13 7.79
CA ALA A 66 5.43 -10.93 7.89
C ALA A 66 4.68 -11.68 6.79
N GLU A 67 3.41 -11.95 7.03
CA GLU A 67 2.45 -12.51 6.08
C GLU A 67 1.15 -11.71 6.18
N VAL A 68 0.38 -11.68 5.08
CA VAL A 68 -0.92 -11.01 5.05
C VAL A 68 -2.01 -12.01 5.42
N ARG A 69 -2.86 -11.68 6.38
CA ARG A 69 -4.04 -12.47 6.76
C ARG A 69 -5.22 -12.18 5.83
N ALA A 70 -6.24 -13.03 5.87
CA ALA A 70 -7.41 -12.90 4.97
C ALA A 70 -8.29 -11.66 5.24
N ASP A 71 -8.10 -11.00 6.38
CA ASP A 71 -8.70 -9.70 6.71
C ASP A 71 -7.83 -8.52 6.25
N GLY A 72 -6.64 -8.76 5.70
CA GLY A 72 -5.71 -7.71 5.28
C GLY A 72 -4.71 -7.27 6.36
N SER A 73 -4.86 -7.73 7.60
CA SER A 73 -3.89 -7.47 8.68
C SER A 73 -2.58 -8.22 8.45
N LEU A 74 -1.47 -7.68 8.97
CA LEU A 74 -0.16 -8.34 8.91
C LEU A 74 0.08 -9.25 10.12
N THR A 75 0.76 -10.38 9.91
CA THR A 75 1.10 -11.31 11.00
C THR A 75 1.98 -10.69 12.07
N GLU A 76 2.92 -9.88 11.61
CA GLU A 76 3.82 -9.08 12.42
C GLU A 76 3.85 -7.65 11.87
N PRO A 77 3.98 -6.61 12.72
CA PRO A 77 4.10 -5.24 12.25
C PRO A 77 5.33 -5.05 11.36
N ILE A 78 5.16 -4.36 10.24
CA ILE A 78 6.28 -3.90 9.42
C ILE A 78 6.64 -2.48 9.87
N ILE A 79 7.83 -2.33 10.41
CA ILE A 79 8.36 -1.05 10.90
C ILE A 79 9.74 -0.83 10.26
N GLY A 80 9.88 0.29 9.56
CA GLY A 80 11.11 0.69 8.90
C GLY A 80 12.23 1.13 9.85
N ILE A 81 13.36 1.50 9.26
CA ILE A 81 14.47 2.10 10.02
C ILE A 81 14.13 3.54 10.45
N PRO A 82 14.73 4.04 11.55
CA PRO A 82 14.62 5.45 11.95
C PRO A 82 15.02 6.41 10.84
N LEU A 83 14.17 7.41 10.58
CA LEU A 83 14.44 8.49 9.64
C LEU A 83 15.32 9.56 10.29
N THR A 84 16.59 9.20 10.50
CA THR A 84 17.59 10.01 11.21
C THR A 84 18.37 10.97 10.31
N GLY A 85 18.20 10.89 8.99
CA GLY A 85 19.11 11.54 8.03
C GLY A 85 20.36 10.72 7.69
N ALA A 86 20.64 9.65 8.44
CA ALA A 86 21.73 8.73 8.14
C ALA A 86 21.33 7.72 7.05
N MET A 87 22.32 7.12 6.40
CA MET A 87 22.12 6.09 5.36
C MET A 87 21.19 6.52 4.20
N GLY A 88 21.09 7.82 3.94
CA GLY A 88 20.23 8.37 2.90
C GLY A 88 18.74 8.46 3.26
N THR A 89 18.37 8.22 4.52
CA THR A 89 17.01 8.49 5.01
C THR A 89 16.73 9.99 5.09
N ALA A 90 15.46 10.39 5.07
CA ALA A 90 15.07 11.73 5.49
C ALA A 90 15.38 11.91 6.99
N HIS A 91 15.52 13.16 7.45
CA HIS A 91 15.67 13.48 8.88
C HIS A 91 14.30 13.95 9.43
N ILE A 92 13.54 13.03 10.02
CA ILE A 92 12.17 13.24 10.51
C ILE A 92 12.10 12.87 11.99
N ARG A 93 11.85 13.86 12.85
CA ARG A 93 11.64 13.64 14.29
C ARG A 93 10.25 13.09 14.55
N ASP A 94 10.09 12.42 15.70
CA ASP A 94 8.80 11.94 16.20
C ASP A 94 7.69 12.99 16.04
N SER A 95 6.56 12.56 15.47
CA SER A 95 5.40 13.40 15.23
C SER A 95 4.15 13.01 16.02
N ASP A 96 4.16 11.86 16.70
CA ASP A 96 2.97 11.32 17.34
C ASP A 96 3.20 10.69 18.74
N GLY A 97 4.39 10.84 19.30
CA GLY A 97 4.77 10.27 20.58
C GLY A 97 5.09 8.78 20.51
N GLY A 98 5.47 8.28 19.33
CA GLY A 98 5.70 6.85 19.06
C GLY A 98 4.42 6.00 19.01
N ARG A 99 3.26 6.61 18.74
CA ARG A 99 1.96 5.92 18.79
C ARG A 99 1.78 4.96 17.61
N ILE A 100 2.21 5.35 16.42
CA ILE A 100 2.06 4.55 15.19
C ILE A 100 3.23 3.57 15.00
N ASP A 101 4.45 3.97 15.32
CA ASP A 101 5.67 3.21 14.98
C ASP A 101 6.50 2.73 16.19
N GLY A 102 6.10 3.12 17.40
CA GLY A 102 6.77 2.76 18.64
C GLY A 102 8.05 3.53 18.96
N ASP A 103 8.45 4.53 18.17
CA ASP A 103 9.69 5.29 18.35
C ASP A 103 9.42 6.76 18.77
N PRO A 104 9.67 7.14 20.03
CA PRO A 104 9.40 8.49 20.51
C PRO A 104 10.52 9.51 20.16
N VAL A 105 11.44 9.16 19.25
CA VAL A 105 12.59 10.02 18.91
C VAL A 105 12.59 10.39 17.42
N TYR A 106 12.49 9.40 16.53
CA TYR A 106 12.45 9.60 15.08
C TYR A 106 11.35 8.74 14.48
N ASP A 107 10.54 9.36 13.62
CA ASP A 107 9.50 8.64 12.88
C ASP A 107 10.13 7.56 11.99
N ARG A 108 9.36 6.49 11.81
CA ARG A 108 9.67 5.33 10.95
C ARG A 108 8.50 5.09 10.02
N ALA A 109 8.81 4.66 8.81
CA ALA A 109 7.78 4.25 7.87
C ALA A 109 7.14 2.92 8.31
N THR A 110 5.82 2.80 8.21
CA THR A 110 5.02 1.71 8.81
C THR A 110 4.13 1.00 7.78
N GLY A 111 3.96 -0.30 7.97
CA GLY A 111 2.99 -1.09 7.24
C GLY A 111 3.36 -1.42 5.80
N PRO A 112 2.45 -2.07 5.07
CA PRO A 112 2.74 -2.61 3.75
C PRO A 112 2.97 -1.53 2.69
N MET A 113 2.53 -0.30 2.95
CA MET A 113 2.75 0.87 2.08
C MET A 113 3.72 1.89 2.70
N GLN A 114 4.42 1.52 3.77
CA GLN A 114 5.52 2.27 4.40
C GLN A 114 5.18 3.75 4.68
N PHE A 115 4.02 4.00 5.30
CA PHE A 115 3.61 5.35 5.67
C PHE A 115 4.37 5.87 6.90
N ILE A 116 4.83 7.11 6.81
CA ILE A 116 5.38 7.86 7.94
C ILE A 116 4.21 8.38 8.80
N PRO A 117 4.30 8.38 10.15
CA PRO A 117 3.23 8.79 11.06
C PRO A 117 2.56 10.12 10.69
N GLN A 118 3.34 11.15 10.36
CA GLN A 118 2.79 12.45 9.94
C GLN A 118 1.94 12.36 8.66
N THR A 119 2.35 11.53 7.69
CA THR A 119 1.58 11.29 6.46
C THR A 119 0.33 10.47 6.78
N TRP A 120 0.45 9.43 7.61
CA TRP A 120 -0.68 8.61 8.04
C TRP A 120 -1.77 9.45 8.73
N ALA A 121 -1.38 10.40 9.59
CA ALA A 121 -2.31 11.29 10.27
C ALA A 121 -3.18 12.13 9.31
N ARG A 122 -2.74 12.32 8.05
CA ARG A 122 -3.46 13.09 7.03
C ARG A 122 -4.22 12.21 6.03
N TRP A 123 -3.68 11.04 5.70
CA TRP A 123 -4.16 10.23 4.58
C TRP A 123 -4.73 8.87 5.00
N GLY A 124 -4.50 8.45 6.25
CA GLY A 124 -5.05 7.22 6.80
C GLY A 124 -6.58 7.19 6.73
N LEU A 125 -7.12 6.04 6.33
CA LEU A 125 -8.54 5.79 6.18
C LEU A 125 -8.83 4.36 6.63
N ASP A 126 -9.90 4.19 7.42
CA ASP A 126 -10.52 2.90 7.68
C ASP A 126 -11.27 2.46 6.41
N ALA A 127 -10.66 1.55 5.65
CA ALA A 127 -11.11 1.11 4.33
C ALA A 127 -11.62 -0.34 4.34
N ASP A 128 -11.33 -1.13 5.38
CA ASP A 128 -11.95 -2.44 5.60
C ASP A 128 -13.23 -2.35 6.46
N GLY A 129 -13.47 -1.23 7.14
CA GLY A 129 -14.69 -0.92 7.86
C GLY A 129 -14.75 -1.50 9.28
N ASP A 130 -13.60 -1.77 9.90
CA ASP A 130 -13.53 -2.32 11.24
C ASP A 130 -13.64 -1.26 12.37
N GLY A 131 -13.61 0.02 12.00
CA GLY A 131 -13.69 1.17 12.89
C GLY A 131 -12.36 1.81 13.26
N GLU A 132 -11.23 1.30 12.76
CA GLU A 132 -9.88 1.79 13.05
C GLU A 132 -9.02 1.94 11.78
N ALA A 133 -8.56 3.16 11.49
CA ALA A 133 -7.57 3.37 10.43
C ALA A 133 -6.17 2.90 10.88
N ASN A 134 -5.75 1.73 10.41
CA ASN A 134 -4.53 1.05 10.80
C ASN A 134 -3.50 0.96 9.66
N SER A 135 -2.32 1.57 9.84
CA SER A 135 -1.27 1.53 8.80
C SER A 135 -0.72 0.13 8.55
N GLN A 136 -0.91 -0.80 9.49
CA GLN A 136 -0.55 -2.21 9.38
C GLN A 136 -1.66 -3.06 8.75
N ASN A 137 -2.76 -2.47 8.29
CA ASN A 137 -3.78 -3.15 7.50
C ASN A 137 -3.60 -2.78 6.02
N LEU A 138 -3.61 -3.79 5.15
CA LEU A 138 -3.37 -3.60 3.73
C LEU A 138 -4.50 -2.84 3.01
N TYR A 139 -5.76 -3.01 3.41
CA TYR A 139 -6.88 -2.28 2.82
C TYR A 139 -6.75 -0.78 3.10
N ASP A 140 -6.51 -0.44 4.36
CA ASP A 140 -6.34 0.94 4.82
C ASP A 140 -5.11 1.59 4.19
N ALA A 141 -3.98 0.87 4.22
CA ALA A 141 -2.73 1.36 3.65
C ALA A 141 -2.85 1.56 2.13
N ALA A 142 -3.50 0.65 1.40
CA ALA A 142 -3.73 0.80 -0.03
C ALA A 142 -4.66 1.99 -0.35
N ALA A 143 -5.74 2.16 0.41
CA ALA A 143 -6.66 3.28 0.24
C ALA A 143 -5.99 4.62 0.53
N ALA A 144 -5.20 4.70 1.60
CA ALA A 144 -4.40 5.89 1.94
C ALA A 144 -3.38 6.22 0.84
N ALA A 145 -2.70 5.21 0.29
CA ALA A 145 -1.74 5.39 -0.82
C ALA A 145 -2.44 5.89 -2.09
N ALA A 146 -3.61 5.36 -2.42
CA ALA A 146 -4.40 5.82 -3.56
C ALA A 146 -4.83 7.29 -3.39
N ALA A 147 -5.35 7.65 -2.22
CA ALA A 147 -5.73 9.03 -1.91
C ALA A 147 -4.54 9.99 -1.97
N TYR A 148 -3.38 9.58 -1.43
CA TYR A 148 -2.14 10.35 -1.48
C TYR A 148 -1.68 10.62 -2.91
N LEU A 149 -1.62 9.58 -3.75
CA LEU A 149 -1.21 9.71 -5.14
C LEU A 149 -2.19 10.60 -5.91
N CYS A 150 -3.50 10.36 -5.78
CA CYS A 150 -4.53 11.15 -6.46
C CYS A 150 -4.51 12.64 -6.11
N ALA A 151 -3.99 13.03 -4.94
CA ALA A 151 -3.77 14.43 -4.59
C ALA A 151 -2.69 15.11 -5.46
N SER A 152 -1.84 14.34 -6.13
CA SER A 152 -0.83 14.81 -7.09
C SER A 152 -1.39 14.96 -8.52
N GLY A 153 -2.69 14.66 -8.72
CA GLY A 153 -3.38 14.79 -9.99
C GLY A 153 -3.72 13.44 -10.63
N SER A 154 -3.91 13.44 -11.96
CA SER A 154 -4.23 12.22 -12.70
C SER A 154 -3.06 11.23 -12.70
N MET A 155 -3.39 9.96 -12.51
CA MET A 155 -2.54 8.76 -12.51
C MET A 155 -2.79 7.89 -13.76
N ARG A 156 -3.48 8.44 -14.77
CA ARG A 156 -3.89 7.74 -15.99
C ARG A 156 -2.72 7.28 -16.86
N ASP A 157 -1.63 8.05 -16.86
CA ASP A 157 -0.47 7.84 -17.72
C ASP A 157 0.83 7.82 -16.92
N ASP A 158 1.90 7.34 -17.55
CA ASP A 158 3.22 7.20 -16.90
C ASP A 158 3.73 8.54 -16.36
N ALA A 159 3.47 9.66 -17.04
CA ALA A 159 3.87 10.97 -16.53
C ALA A 159 3.15 11.32 -15.22
N GLY A 160 1.87 10.97 -15.10
CA GLY A 160 1.10 11.06 -13.86
C GLY A 160 1.66 10.18 -12.75
N LEU A 161 1.92 8.92 -13.07
CA LEU A 161 2.48 7.94 -12.15
C LEU A 161 3.87 8.34 -11.66
N GLU A 162 4.76 8.77 -12.55
CA GLU A 162 6.11 9.23 -12.20
C GLU A 162 6.05 10.42 -11.22
N ARG A 163 5.14 11.38 -11.45
CA ARG A 163 4.94 12.50 -10.51
C ARG A 163 4.44 12.02 -9.15
N GLY A 164 3.46 11.11 -9.14
CA GLY A 164 2.91 10.54 -7.90
C GLY A 164 3.96 9.73 -7.12
N TYR A 165 4.71 8.86 -7.78
CA TYR A 165 5.77 8.08 -7.15
C TYR A 165 6.90 8.95 -6.64
N PHE A 166 7.25 10.03 -7.37
CA PHE A 166 8.26 10.97 -6.91
C PHE A 166 7.82 11.74 -5.67
N SER A 167 6.52 12.07 -5.55
CA SER A 167 5.99 12.69 -4.33
C SER A 167 5.96 11.71 -3.16
N TYR A 168 5.86 10.40 -3.42
CA TYR A 168 5.99 9.34 -2.40
C TYR A 168 7.43 9.22 -1.90
N ASN A 169 8.41 9.19 -2.82
CA ASN A 169 9.84 9.17 -2.52
C ASN A 169 10.62 9.92 -3.61
N HIS A 170 11.37 10.94 -3.20
CA HIS A 170 12.08 11.87 -4.10
C HIS A 170 13.36 11.27 -4.69
N SER A 171 13.26 10.07 -5.29
CA SER A 171 14.35 9.31 -5.88
C SER A 171 13.97 8.82 -7.27
N GLY A 172 14.72 9.21 -8.29
CA GLY A 172 14.48 8.73 -9.66
C GLY A 172 14.64 7.21 -9.79
N PHE A 173 15.52 6.59 -8.99
CA PHE A 173 15.64 5.13 -8.94
C PHE A 173 14.38 4.47 -8.37
N TYR A 174 13.81 5.05 -7.31
CA TYR A 174 12.56 4.57 -6.74
C TYR A 174 11.42 4.66 -7.76
N VAL A 175 11.26 5.83 -8.40
CA VAL A 175 10.22 6.04 -9.42
C VAL A 175 10.32 5.01 -10.54
N PHE A 176 11.54 4.80 -11.07
CA PHE A 176 11.78 3.80 -12.11
C PHE A 176 11.42 2.38 -11.65
N ALA A 177 11.84 1.99 -10.45
CA ALA A 177 11.59 0.66 -9.91
C ALA A 177 10.09 0.40 -9.67
N VAL A 178 9.38 1.38 -9.09
CA VAL A 178 7.94 1.29 -8.85
C VAL A 178 7.18 1.24 -10.17
N LEU A 179 7.51 2.10 -11.13
CA LEU A 179 6.82 2.12 -12.44
C LEU A 179 7.03 0.82 -13.21
N THR A 180 8.25 0.26 -13.16
CA THR A 180 8.56 -1.03 -13.79
C THR A 180 7.75 -2.15 -13.14
N ALA A 181 7.75 -2.26 -11.80
CA ALA A 181 6.95 -3.27 -11.11
C ALA A 181 5.44 -3.11 -11.40
N ALA A 182 4.96 -1.86 -11.43
CA ALA A 182 3.58 -1.53 -11.76
C ALA A 182 3.19 -2.02 -13.17
N HIS A 183 4.05 -1.80 -14.18
CA HIS A 183 3.82 -2.32 -15.53
C HIS A 183 3.91 -3.85 -15.61
N ASP A 184 4.85 -4.47 -14.88
CA ASP A 184 4.96 -5.93 -14.82
C ASP A 184 3.64 -6.55 -14.33
N TYR A 185 3.05 -6.02 -13.25
CA TYR A 185 1.75 -6.51 -12.74
C TYR A 185 0.59 -6.25 -13.71
N ARG A 186 0.56 -5.09 -14.37
CA ARG A 186 -0.44 -4.77 -15.40
C ARG A 186 -0.44 -5.81 -16.52
N ASP A 187 0.75 -6.26 -16.90
CA ASP A 187 0.94 -7.12 -18.07
C ASP A 187 0.87 -8.61 -17.70
N SER A 188 1.12 -8.98 -16.44
CA SER A 188 1.12 -10.37 -15.96
C SER A 188 -0.21 -10.84 -15.36
N VAL A 189 -1.02 -9.95 -14.78
CA VAL A 189 -2.27 -10.31 -14.11
C VAL A 189 -3.46 -9.99 -15.00
N SER A 190 -4.16 -11.03 -15.45
CA SER A 190 -5.39 -10.90 -16.20
C SER A 190 -6.60 -10.89 -15.27
N ILE A 191 -7.27 -9.74 -15.16
CA ILE A 191 -8.54 -9.62 -14.43
C ILE A 191 -9.68 -9.60 -15.45
N PRO A 192 -10.52 -10.65 -15.51
CA PRO A 192 -11.66 -10.65 -16.41
C PRO A 192 -12.62 -9.50 -16.05
N PRO A 193 -13.30 -8.89 -17.05
CA PRO A 193 -14.28 -7.85 -16.78
C PRO A 193 -15.39 -8.41 -15.88
N PRO A 194 -16.01 -7.55 -15.03
CA PRO A 194 -17.16 -7.98 -14.24
C PRO A 194 -18.28 -8.48 -15.16
N SER A 195 -18.86 -9.63 -14.80
CA SER A 195 -19.96 -10.29 -15.50
C SER A 195 -21.27 -9.50 -15.46
#